data_AF-A0A959BWM8-F1
#
_entry.id   AF-A0A959BWM8-F1
#
_cell.length_a   1.000
_cell.length_b   1.000
_cell.length_c   1.000
_cell.angle_alpha   90.00
_cell.angle_beta   90.00
_cell.angle_gamma   90.00
#
_symmetry.space_group_name_H-M   'P 1'
#
loop_
_entity.id
_entity.type
_entity.pdbx_description
1 polymer ?
#
loop_
_entity_poly.entity_id
_entity_poly.type
_entity_poly.pdbx_seq_one_letter_code
_entity_poly.pdbx_strand_id
1 'polypeptide(L)'
;MQLKKITLYLLPLLCLPLAAIALKNIGQPGPPFRPGKDYALFFAVEQYQEWPTLHNPIDDAEEIAKDLRELYGFGPNTEVVRNPTRNEIYDKLDAYQRKAYSEDAQLLIFFSGHGDFIETKGEGFFIPKDGKLNDRYQDSYIPHARLQRIIDNIPCSH
;
A
#
# COMPACT_ATOMS: atom_id res chain seq x y z
N MET A 1 21.21 77.08 3.03
CA MET A 1 19.81 76.66 3.27
C MET A 1 19.59 75.37 2.48
N GLN A 2 19.30 74.28 3.19
CA GLN A 2 19.39 72.89 2.73
C GLN A 2 18.21 72.55 1.81
N LEU A 3 18.46 72.14 0.56
CA LEU A 3 17.49 71.35 -0.22
C LEU A 3 17.95 69.89 -0.23
N LYS A 4 17.29 69.07 0.60
CA LYS A 4 17.44 67.62 0.66
C LYS A 4 16.98 67.04 -0.68
N LYS A 5 17.90 66.49 -1.48
CA LYS A 5 17.56 65.61 -2.59
C LYS A 5 17.20 64.24 -2.02
N ILE A 6 15.94 63.87 -2.15
CA ILE A 6 15.40 62.55 -1.81
C ILE A 6 15.87 61.60 -2.91
N THR A 7 16.88 60.79 -2.63
CA THR A 7 17.27 59.67 -3.50
C THR A 7 16.32 58.52 -3.24
N LEU A 8 15.37 58.32 -4.17
CA LEU A 8 14.45 57.20 -4.19
C LEU A 8 15.20 55.96 -4.70
N TYR A 9 15.51 55.00 -3.81
CA TYR A 9 16.02 53.69 -4.22
C TYR A 9 14.86 52.90 -4.86
N LEU A 10 14.90 52.74 -6.18
CA LEU A 10 14.13 51.70 -6.85
C LEU A 10 14.79 50.35 -6.50
N LEU A 11 14.11 49.55 -5.67
CA LEU A 11 14.41 48.13 -5.53
C LEU A 11 14.11 47.47 -6.89
N PRO A 12 15.05 46.79 -7.58
CA PRO A 12 14.66 45.91 -8.66
C PRO A 12 13.94 44.72 -8.01
N LEU A 13 12.63 44.66 -8.24
CA LEU A 13 11.81 43.50 -7.95
C LEU A 13 12.47 42.30 -8.65
N LEU A 14 13.15 41.46 -7.88
CA LEU A 14 13.72 40.22 -8.35
C LEU A 14 12.54 39.28 -8.67
N CYS A 15 11.95 39.45 -9.86
CA CYS A 15 11.11 38.44 -10.49
C CYS A 15 11.99 37.22 -10.76
N LEU A 16 12.19 36.39 -9.74
CA LEU A 16 12.51 34.99 -9.96
C LEU A 16 11.38 34.44 -10.84
N PRO A 17 11.67 33.92 -12.05
CA PRO A 17 10.63 33.33 -12.86
C PRO A 17 10.17 32.07 -12.11
N LEU A 18 8.97 32.14 -11.54
CA LEU A 18 8.24 31.02 -10.95
C LEU A 18 8.06 29.85 -11.96
N ALA A 19 8.39 30.07 -13.23
CA ALA A 19 8.39 29.09 -14.30
C ALA A 19 9.49 28.01 -14.20
N ALA A 20 10.59 28.23 -13.46
CA ALA A 20 11.69 27.25 -13.41
C ALA A 20 11.40 26.04 -12.49
N ILE A 21 10.43 26.13 -11.59
CA ILE A 21 10.08 25.03 -10.66
C ILE A 21 8.99 24.12 -11.26
N ALA A 22 8.25 24.59 -12.27
CA ALA A 22 7.12 23.85 -12.87
C ALA A 22 7.52 22.86 -13.98
N LEU A 23 8.79 22.77 -14.37
CA LEU A 23 9.25 21.94 -15.51
C LEU A 23 10.04 20.68 -15.13
N LYS A 24 10.27 20.41 -13.83
CA LYS A 24 11.10 19.26 -13.44
C LYS A 24 10.37 17.89 -13.43
N ASN A 25 9.06 17.86 -13.68
CA ASN A 25 8.27 16.62 -13.68
C ASN A 25 7.77 16.17 -15.07
N ILE A 26 8.26 16.76 -16.15
CA ILE A 26 7.93 16.31 -17.51
C ILE A 26 9.13 15.53 -18.06
N GLY A 27 9.22 14.23 -17.79
CA GLY A 27 10.21 13.39 -18.47
C GLY A 27 10.88 12.26 -17.69
N GLN A 28 10.38 11.86 -16.52
CA GLN A 28 10.65 10.47 -16.10
C GLN A 28 9.66 9.59 -16.86
N PRO A 29 10.10 8.75 -17.82
CA PRO A 29 9.23 7.67 -18.25
C PRO A 29 8.80 6.92 -16.98
N GLY A 30 7.50 6.62 -16.86
CA GLY A 30 7.03 5.73 -15.80
C GLY A 30 7.88 4.45 -15.77
N PRO A 31 7.90 3.71 -14.65
CA PRO A 31 8.63 2.45 -14.58
C PRO A 31 8.31 1.63 -15.84
N PRO A 32 9.33 1.08 -16.52
CA PRO A 32 9.12 0.38 -17.78
C PRO A 32 8.07 -0.71 -17.57
N PHE A 33 7.16 -0.86 -18.53
CA PHE A 33 6.19 -1.94 -18.50
C PHE A 33 6.94 -3.28 -18.53
N ARG A 34 6.82 -4.09 -17.46
CA ARG A 34 7.54 -5.35 -17.25
C ARG A 34 6.56 -6.53 -17.10
N PRO A 35 5.94 -7.01 -18.19
CA PRO A 35 4.91 -8.05 -18.13
C PRO A 35 5.41 -9.32 -17.43
N GLY A 36 4.63 -9.80 -16.45
CA GLY A 36 4.85 -11.11 -15.84
C GLY A 36 6.02 -11.19 -14.86
N LYS A 37 6.56 -10.03 -14.47
CA LYS A 37 7.65 -9.93 -13.52
C LYS A 37 7.19 -9.55 -12.12
N ASP A 38 6.28 -8.60 -12.04
CA ASP A 38 5.82 -8.02 -10.79
C ASP A 38 4.63 -8.81 -10.25
N TYR A 39 4.54 -8.91 -8.93
CA TYR A 39 3.56 -9.71 -8.19
C TYR A 39 2.65 -8.82 -7.37
N ALA A 40 1.38 -9.17 -7.28
CA ALA A 40 0.46 -8.49 -6.39
C ALA A 40 -0.42 -9.50 -5.65
N LEU A 41 -0.53 -9.33 -4.34
CA LEU A 41 -1.31 -10.19 -3.47
C LEU A 41 -2.27 -9.33 -2.64
N PHE A 42 -3.56 -9.53 -2.87
CA PHE A 42 -4.61 -8.83 -2.15
C PHE A 42 -5.28 -9.78 -1.16
N PHE A 43 -5.49 -9.32 0.06
CA PHE A 43 -6.36 -9.94 1.05
C PHE A 43 -7.53 -9.00 1.30
N ALA A 44 -8.73 -9.42 0.91
CA ALA A 44 -9.94 -8.61 1.04
C ALA A 44 -10.99 -9.36 1.85
N VAL A 45 -11.39 -8.82 2.99
CA VAL A 45 -12.39 -9.45 3.88
C VAL A 45 -13.60 -8.54 4.00
N GLU A 46 -14.71 -9.02 3.44
CA GLU A 46 -16.02 -8.38 3.45
C GLU A 46 -16.98 -9.07 4.42
N GLN A 47 -17.04 -10.40 4.35
CA GLN A 47 -17.97 -11.24 5.11
C GLN A 47 -17.23 -11.92 6.26
N TYR A 48 -17.62 -11.59 7.49
CA TYR A 48 -17.02 -12.10 8.72
C TYR A 48 -17.97 -13.03 9.45
N GLN A 49 -17.42 -13.91 10.28
CA GLN A 49 -18.22 -14.82 11.10
C GLN A 49 -18.86 -14.09 12.30
N GLU A 50 -18.11 -13.18 12.94
CA GLU A 50 -18.56 -12.48 14.16
C GLU A 50 -18.48 -10.94 14.05
N TRP A 51 -17.78 -10.40 13.06
CA TRP A 51 -17.68 -8.95 12.84
C TRP A 51 -18.77 -8.45 11.89
N PRO A 52 -19.13 -7.15 11.92
CA PRO A 52 -20.05 -6.58 10.94
C PRO A 52 -19.52 -6.74 9.52
N THR A 53 -20.39 -7.14 8.59
CA THR A 53 -20.07 -7.17 7.15
C THR A 53 -19.69 -5.77 6.67
N LEU A 54 -18.62 -5.68 5.89
CA LEU A 54 -18.23 -4.47 5.17
C LEU A 54 -18.86 -4.44 3.78
N HIS A 55 -18.80 -3.31 3.09
CA HIS A 55 -19.27 -3.20 1.71
C HIS A 55 -18.11 -2.77 0.83
N ASN A 56 -17.83 -3.53 -0.23
CA ASN A 56 -16.84 -3.29 -1.28
C ASN A 56 -15.37 -3.68 -1.04
N PRO A 57 -14.85 -4.20 0.10
CA PRO A 57 -13.44 -4.59 0.19
C PRO A 57 -12.97 -5.50 -0.94
N ILE A 58 -13.83 -6.43 -1.38
CA ILE A 58 -13.53 -7.37 -2.46
C ILE A 58 -13.59 -6.66 -3.81
N ASP A 59 -14.64 -5.89 -4.08
CA ASP A 59 -14.82 -5.20 -5.35
C ASP A 59 -13.68 -4.18 -5.57
N ASP A 60 -13.33 -3.40 -4.55
CA ASP A 60 -12.20 -2.46 -4.59
C ASP A 60 -10.87 -3.18 -4.88
N ALA A 61 -10.62 -4.32 -4.22
CA ALA A 61 -9.41 -5.10 -4.44
C ALA A 61 -9.35 -5.68 -5.87
N GLU A 62 -10.48 -6.12 -6.41
CA GLU A 62 -10.57 -6.64 -7.78
C GLU A 62 -10.39 -5.56 -8.83
N GLU A 63 -10.92 -4.35 -8.61
CA GLU A 63 -10.71 -3.21 -9.50
C GLU A 63 -9.24 -2.79 -9.54
N ILE A 64 -8.60 -2.64 -8.38
CA ILE A 64 -7.16 -2.32 -8.32
C ILE A 64 -6.34 -3.44 -8.94
N ALA A 65 -6.65 -4.70 -8.65
CA ALA A 65 -5.97 -5.85 -9.22
C ALA A 65 -6.12 -5.89 -10.75
N LYS A 66 -7.29 -5.55 -11.29
CA LYS A 66 -7.52 -5.44 -12.73
C LYS A 66 -6.62 -4.37 -13.35
N ASP A 67 -6.57 -3.17 -12.77
CA ASP A 67 -5.72 -2.10 -13.26
C ASP A 67 -4.24 -2.51 -13.25
N LEU A 68 -3.76 -3.18 -12.18
CA LEU A 68 -2.39 -3.69 -12.12
C LEU A 68 -2.08 -4.72 -13.22
N ARG A 69 -3.03 -5.61 -13.51
CA ARG A 69 -2.90 -6.61 -14.58
C ARG A 69 -2.85 -5.95 -15.96
N GLU A 70 -3.76 -5.02 -16.23
CA GLU A 70 -3.98 -4.45 -17.57
C GLU A 70 -3.03 -3.30 -17.90
N LEU A 71 -2.68 -2.47 -16.92
CA LEU A 71 -2.00 -1.19 -17.12
C LEU A 71 -0.57 -1.16 -16.59
N TYR A 72 -0.23 -2.02 -15.61
CA TYR A 72 1.05 -1.93 -14.89
C TYR A 72 1.93 -3.19 -15.00
N GLY A 73 1.50 -4.23 -15.73
CA GLY A 73 2.35 -5.37 -16.07
C GLY A 73 2.38 -6.52 -15.04
N PHE A 74 1.53 -6.46 -14.01
CA PHE A 74 1.39 -7.50 -12.98
C PHE A 74 0.60 -8.75 -13.44
N GLY A 75 0.23 -8.78 -14.73
CA GLY A 75 -0.71 -9.70 -15.38
C GLY A 75 -0.84 -11.12 -14.81
N PRO A 76 0.15 -12.03 -14.95
CA PRO A 76 -0.01 -13.42 -14.52
C PRO A 76 0.17 -13.63 -13.01
N ASN A 77 0.67 -12.63 -12.28
CA ASN A 77 1.14 -12.77 -10.90
C ASN A 77 0.30 -11.95 -9.91
N THR A 78 -0.93 -11.60 -10.29
CA THR A 78 -1.87 -10.86 -9.44
C THR A 78 -2.94 -11.79 -8.88
N GLU A 79 -3.07 -11.85 -7.56
CA GLU A 79 -4.01 -12.72 -6.86
C GLU A 79 -4.85 -11.92 -5.86
N VAL A 80 -6.16 -12.18 -5.83
CA VAL A 80 -7.09 -11.65 -4.83
C VAL A 80 -7.64 -12.80 -4.00
N VAL A 81 -7.31 -12.80 -2.71
CA VAL A 81 -7.80 -13.76 -1.73
C VAL A 81 -8.99 -13.15 -1.00
N ARG A 82 -10.17 -13.70 -1.28
CA ARG A 82 -11.46 -13.17 -0.81
C ARG A 82 -11.91 -13.85 0.48
N ASN A 83 -12.29 -13.05 1.47
CA ASN A 83 -12.73 -13.48 2.79
C ASN A 83 -11.84 -14.58 3.43
N PRO A 84 -10.50 -14.43 3.45
CA PRO A 84 -9.64 -15.45 4.02
C PRO A 84 -9.78 -15.54 5.55
N THR A 85 -9.67 -16.76 6.04
CA THR A 85 -9.38 -17.07 7.44
C THR A 85 -7.92 -16.74 7.77
N ARG A 86 -7.60 -16.68 9.07
CA ARG A 86 -6.24 -16.43 9.55
C ARG A 86 -5.21 -17.39 8.95
N ASN A 87 -5.55 -18.67 8.89
CA ASN A 87 -4.65 -19.70 8.36
C ASN A 87 -4.45 -19.55 6.84
N GLU A 88 -5.50 -19.25 6.09
CA GLU A 88 -5.38 -19.02 4.64
C GLU A 88 -4.49 -17.82 4.31
N ILE A 89 -4.53 -16.75 5.13
CA ILE A 89 -3.59 -15.63 5.00
C ILE A 89 -2.15 -16.10 5.19
N TYR A 90 -1.87 -16.84 6.26
CA TYR A 90 -0.52 -17.33 6.53
C TYR A 90 -0.02 -18.32 5.48
N ASP A 91 -0.86 -19.26 5.05
CA ASP A 91 -0.53 -20.22 4.00
C ASP A 91 -0.19 -19.52 2.68
N LYS A 92 -0.92 -18.44 2.37
CA LYS A 92 -0.65 -17.64 1.18
C LYS A 92 0.65 -16.85 1.29
N LEU A 93 0.90 -16.20 2.42
CA LEU A 93 2.16 -15.48 2.66
C LEU A 93 3.37 -16.44 2.60
N ASP A 94 3.25 -17.62 3.18
CA ASP A 94 4.27 -18.67 3.12
C ASP A 94 4.47 -19.20 1.68
N ALA A 95 3.39 -19.35 0.90
CA ALA A 95 3.51 -19.67 -0.51
C ALA A 95 4.27 -18.59 -1.29
N TYR A 96 4.07 -17.31 -0.98
CA TYR A 96 4.82 -16.20 -1.59
C TYR A 96 6.28 -16.19 -1.15
N GLN A 97 6.56 -16.46 0.12
CA GLN A 97 7.93 -16.58 0.62
C GLN A 97 8.74 -17.66 -0.12
N ARG A 98 8.08 -18.72 -0.58
CA ARG A 98 8.70 -19.84 -1.32
C ARG A 98 8.79 -19.64 -2.84
N LYS A 99 8.28 -18.53 -3.39
CA LYS A 99 8.38 -18.24 -4.83
C LYS A 99 9.80 -17.87 -5.22
N ALA A 100 10.16 -18.17 -6.46
CA ALA A 100 11.33 -17.61 -7.10
C ALA A 100 10.93 -16.29 -7.77
N TYR A 101 11.67 -15.23 -7.47
CA TYR A 101 11.50 -13.91 -8.04
C TYR A 101 12.71 -13.57 -8.92
N SER A 102 12.50 -12.84 -10.01
CA SER A 102 13.62 -12.23 -10.72
C SER A 102 14.23 -11.12 -9.87
N GLU A 103 15.52 -10.83 -10.06
CA GLU A 103 16.31 -9.89 -9.24
C GLU A 103 15.65 -8.50 -9.05
N ASP A 104 14.99 -7.98 -10.07
CA ASP A 104 14.31 -6.68 -10.06
C ASP A 104 12.77 -6.80 -10.15
N ALA A 105 12.20 -7.92 -9.69
CA ALA A 105 10.76 -8.04 -9.47
C ALA A 105 10.30 -7.16 -8.30
N GLN A 106 9.07 -6.67 -8.39
CA GLN A 106 8.38 -6.01 -7.29
C GLN A 106 7.23 -6.86 -6.76
N LEU A 107 6.90 -6.69 -5.48
CA LEU A 107 5.76 -7.31 -4.83
C LEU A 107 4.91 -6.23 -4.13
N LEU A 108 3.64 -6.15 -4.49
CA LEU A 108 2.63 -5.41 -3.74
C LEU A 108 1.81 -6.39 -2.89
N ILE A 109 1.69 -6.12 -1.59
CA ILE A 109 0.73 -6.83 -0.73
C ILE A 109 -0.25 -5.82 -0.16
N PHE A 110 -1.54 -6.08 -0.37
CA PHE A 110 -2.62 -5.18 0.00
C PHE A 110 -3.62 -5.87 0.92
N PHE A 111 -4.03 -5.20 2.00
CA PHE A 111 -5.02 -5.69 2.94
C PHE A 111 -6.21 -4.72 2.98
N SER A 112 -7.43 -5.25 2.82
CA SER A 112 -8.68 -4.51 2.95
C SER A 112 -9.65 -5.28 3.83
N GLY A 113 -10.15 -4.64 4.89
CA GLY A 113 -10.98 -5.27 5.90
C GLY A 113 -10.99 -4.50 7.22
N HIS A 114 -11.56 -5.11 8.25
CA HIS A 114 -11.53 -4.57 9.61
C HIS A 114 -10.11 -4.59 10.15
N GLY A 115 -9.80 -3.54 10.89
CA GLY A 115 -8.65 -3.49 11.77
C GLY A 115 -9.09 -3.10 13.17
N ASP A 116 -8.31 -3.50 14.16
CA ASP A 116 -8.53 -3.11 15.55
C ASP A 116 -7.21 -2.69 16.20
N PHE A 117 -7.25 -1.65 17.01
CA PHE A 117 -6.08 -1.15 17.73
C PHE A 117 -6.28 -1.34 19.23
N ILE A 118 -5.46 -2.19 19.83
CA ILE A 118 -5.54 -2.51 21.25
C ILE A 118 -4.62 -1.57 22.02
N GLU A 119 -5.17 -0.51 22.58
CA GLU A 119 -4.40 0.53 23.30
C GLU A 119 -3.52 -0.03 24.42
N THR A 120 -4.02 -1.03 25.17
CA THR A 120 -3.28 -1.65 26.27
C THR A 120 -2.05 -2.44 25.81
N LYS A 121 -2.02 -2.86 24.54
CA LYS A 121 -0.88 -3.51 23.89
C LYS A 121 -0.06 -2.54 23.02
N GLY A 122 -0.62 -1.38 22.67
CA GLY A 122 -0.04 -0.46 21.70
C GLY A 122 0.11 -1.08 20.31
N GLU A 123 -0.77 -2.01 19.93
CA GLU A 123 -0.63 -2.84 18.75
C GLU A 123 -1.88 -2.82 17.87
N GLY A 124 -1.67 -2.69 16.56
CA GLY A 124 -2.72 -2.77 15.54
C GLY A 124 -2.82 -4.17 14.95
N PHE A 125 -4.04 -4.58 14.64
CA PHE A 125 -4.38 -5.91 14.14
C PHE A 125 -5.19 -5.80 12.86
N PHE A 126 -4.95 -6.73 11.94
CA PHE A 126 -5.86 -7.07 10.86
C PHE A 126 -6.79 -8.19 11.30
N ILE A 127 -8.08 -8.06 11.00
CA ILE A 127 -9.11 -9.04 11.37
C ILE A 127 -9.40 -9.95 10.17
N PRO A 128 -9.10 -11.26 10.26
CA PRO A 128 -9.49 -12.22 9.23
C PRO A 128 -10.98 -12.59 9.34
N LYS A 129 -11.52 -13.32 8.36
CA LYS A 129 -12.94 -13.76 8.35
C LYS A 129 -13.38 -14.46 9.64
N ASP A 130 -12.50 -15.27 10.22
CA ASP A 130 -12.70 -16.06 11.44
C ASP A 130 -12.22 -15.34 12.71
N GLY A 131 -11.95 -14.03 12.63
CA GLY A 131 -11.68 -13.19 13.79
C GLY A 131 -12.90 -13.15 14.72
N LYS A 132 -12.68 -13.42 16.01
CA LYS A 132 -13.74 -13.40 17.04
C LYS A 132 -13.97 -11.98 17.54
N LEU A 133 -15.21 -11.54 17.75
CA LEU A 133 -15.47 -10.14 18.15
C LEU A 133 -15.00 -9.85 19.60
N ASN A 134 -15.16 -10.82 20.50
CA ASN A 134 -14.75 -10.74 21.90
C ASN A 134 -13.49 -11.57 22.18
N ASP A 135 -12.45 -11.38 21.35
CA ASP A 135 -11.19 -12.10 21.51
C ASP A 135 -10.29 -11.44 22.55
N ARG A 136 -10.40 -11.87 23.82
CA ARG A 136 -9.64 -11.28 24.94
C ARG A 136 -8.13 -11.22 24.70
N TYR A 137 -7.57 -12.21 24.00
CA TYR A 137 -6.13 -12.32 23.77
C TYR A 137 -5.72 -11.97 22.34
N GLN A 138 -6.70 -11.74 21.45
CA GLN A 138 -6.51 -11.47 20.03
C GLN A 138 -5.83 -12.63 19.29
N ASP A 139 -6.07 -13.87 19.74
CA ASP A 139 -5.47 -15.08 19.17
C ASP A 139 -5.94 -15.35 17.73
N SER A 140 -7.17 -14.96 17.42
CA SER A 140 -7.78 -15.05 16.09
C SER A 140 -7.44 -13.88 15.17
N TYR A 141 -6.72 -12.86 15.66
CA TYR A 141 -6.32 -11.71 14.84
C TYR A 141 -4.89 -11.88 14.30
N ILE A 142 -4.49 -10.98 13.41
CA ILE A 142 -3.12 -10.92 12.91
C ILE A 142 -2.51 -9.56 13.27
N PRO A 143 -1.54 -9.51 14.18
CA PRO A 143 -0.87 -8.24 14.49
C PRO A 143 -0.09 -7.71 13.29
N HIS A 144 -0.13 -6.39 13.05
CA HIS A 144 0.62 -5.76 11.95
C HIS A 144 2.13 -6.02 12.05
N ALA A 145 2.69 -6.05 13.27
CA ALA A 145 4.10 -6.40 13.48
C ALA A 145 4.42 -7.86 13.08
N ARG A 146 3.43 -8.76 13.09
CA ARG A 146 3.59 -10.11 12.56
C ARG A 146 3.56 -10.11 11.04
N LEU A 147 2.63 -9.39 10.41
CA LEU A 147 2.57 -9.24 8.96
C LEU A 147 3.87 -8.66 8.42
N GLN A 148 4.33 -7.52 8.97
CA GLN A 148 5.56 -6.86 8.56
C GLN A 148 6.75 -7.83 8.60
N ARG A 149 6.96 -8.53 9.72
CA ARG A 149 8.06 -9.51 9.82
C ARG A 149 7.98 -10.63 8.79
N ILE A 150 6.79 -11.12 8.45
CA ILE A 150 6.66 -12.16 7.43
C ILE A 150 6.99 -11.58 6.06
N ILE A 151 6.45 -10.40 5.75
CA ILE A 151 6.61 -9.72 4.47
C ILE A 151 8.07 -9.33 4.23
N ASP A 152 8.76 -8.78 5.23
CA ASP A 152 10.19 -8.42 5.18
C ASP A 152 11.10 -9.62 4.84
N ASN A 153 10.63 -10.85 5.07
CA ASN A 153 11.37 -12.09 4.79
C ASN A 153 10.95 -12.77 3.47
N ILE A 154 10.10 -12.14 2.67
CA ILE A 154 9.82 -12.58 1.30
C ILE A 154 10.98 -12.13 0.40
N PRO A 155 11.60 -13.03 -0.41
CA PRO A 155 12.76 -12.70 -1.23
C PRO A 155 12.39 -11.95 -2.52
N CYS A 156 11.63 -10.86 -2.38
CA CYS A 156 11.21 -9.96 -3.45
C CYS A 156 11.24 -8.52 -2.93
N SER A 157 11.55 -7.54 -3.79
CA SER A 157 11.50 -6.13 -3.39
C SER A 157 10.05 -5.66 -3.21
N HIS A 158 9.76 -4.96 -2.13
CA HIS A 158 8.42 -4.47 -1.77
C HIS A 158 8.51 -3.14 -1.02
#